data_AF-A0A955CIY1-F1
#
_entry.id   AF-A0A955CIY1-F1
#
_cell.length_a   1.000
_cell.length_b   1.000
_cell.length_c   1.000
_cell.angle_alpha   90.00
_cell.angle_beta   90.00
_cell.angle_gamma   90.00
#
_symmetry.space_group_name_H-M   'P 1'
#
loop_
_entity.id
_entity.type
_entity.pdbx_description
1 polymer ?
#
loop_
_entity_poly.entity_id
_entity_poly.type
_entity_poly.pdbx_seq_one_letter_code
_entity_poly.pdbx_strand_id
1 'polypeptide(L)'
;MTKTNYYHLVASLPHMPGSFEVEQVPISRIRLQQRLALLGDDDKRIVEQVQGFLLWDRQHPERTDEEVQQEYDRLRKAITNGLARDIVCHRMDVRTITSGFRRRRLGLKPPSAVGQYVEHIRKHWDHPDFRLVREHPWIPGFRQHFDANEPLPAERQLLLATWNRWVTLADQFHFSFETILLYLARWEIVDRWTRLTASLGRERFATLLTESLGDHVPSHV
;
A
#
# COMPACT_ATOMS: atom_id res chain seq x y z
N MET A 1 12.61 -21.00 -23.55
CA MET A 1 11.90 -19.81 -23.02
C MET A 1 10.47 -19.86 -23.51
N THR A 2 9.51 -20.12 -22.62
CA THR A 2 8.09 -20.09 -22.96
C THR A 2 7.65 -18.62 -22.96
N LYS A 3 7.31 -18.08 -24.12
CA LYS A 3 6.84 -16.70 -24.24
C LYS A 3 5.46 -16.58 -23.60
N THR A 4 5.30 -15.69 -22.61
CA THR A 4 4.01 -15.47 -21.95
C THR A 4 2.98 -14.97 -22.95
N ASN A 5 1.81 -15.59 -22.95
CA ASN A 5 0.66 -15.03 -23.64
C ASN A 5 -0.13 -14.15 -22.66
N TYR A 6 0.20 -12.85 -22.65
CA TYR A 6 -0.46 -11.89 -21.77
C TYR A 6 -1.95 -11.74 -22.07
N TYR A 7 -2.40 -12.00 -23.31
CA TYR A 7 -3.82 -11.97 -23.64
C TYR A 7 -4.59 -13.01 -22.82
N HIS A 8 -4.11 -14.27 -22.80
CA HIS A 8 -4.73 -15.32 -22.00
C HIS A 8 -4.66 -15.03 -20.50
N LEU A 9 -3.51 -14.53 -20.02
CA LEU A 9 -3.37 -14.22 -18.60
C LEU A 9 -4.32 -13.10 -18.18
N VAL A 10 -4.34 -11.98 -18.89
CA VAL A 10 -5.24 -10.85 -18.59
C VAL A 10 -6.70 -11.28 -18.68
N ALA A 11 -7.09 -12.03 -19.72
CA ALA A 11 -8.47 -12.52 -19.86
C ALA A 11 -8.88 -13.52 -18.77
N SER A 12 -7.93 -14.18 -18.09
CA SER A 12 -8.19 -15.10 -16.98
C SER A 12 -8.39 -14.41 -15.63
N LEU A 13 -8.06 -13.12 -15.53
CA LEU A 13 -8.22 -12.32 -14.32
C LEU A 13 -9.62 -11.70 -14.28
N PRO A 14 -10.31 -11.74 -13.13
CA PRO A 14 -11.59 -11.05 -12.99
C PRO A 14 -11.38 -9.54 -13.04
N HIS A 15 -12.40 -8.82 -13.53
CA HIS A 15 -12.35 -7.36 -13.60
C HIS A 15 -12.07 -6.74 -12.22
N MET A 16 -11.15 -5.78 -12.22
CA MET A 16 -10.88 -4.97 -11.04
C MET A 16 -12.11 -4.08 -10.78
N PRO A 17 -12.61 -3.96 -9.53
CA PRO A 17 -13.71 -3.06 -9.23
C PRO A 17 -13.34 -1.61 -9.55
N GLY A 18 -14.35 -0.75 -9.78
CA GLY A 18 -14.14 0.68 -10.05
C GLY A 18 -13.63 1.48 -8.84
N SER A 19 -13.78 0.93 -7.63
CA SER A 19 -13.26 1.47 -6.38
C SER A 19 -12.60 0.35 -5.57
N PHE A 20 -11.60 0.70 -4.76
CA PHE A 20 -11.01 -0.25 -3.81
C PHE A 20 -11.89 -0.50 -2.57
N GLU A 21 -12.91 0.34 -2.34
CA GLU A 21 -13.82 0.27 -1.20
C GLU A 21 -14.89 -0.79 -1.40
N VAL A 22 -14.46 -2.05 -1.46
CA VAL A 22 -15.33 -3.23 -1.60
C VAL A 22 -15.19 -4.15 -0.39
N GLU A 23 -16.17 -5.02 -0.19
CA GLU A 23 -16.17 -5.98 0.91
C GLU A 23 -15.25 -7.18 0.68
N GLN A 24 -15.00 -7.53 -0.60
CA GLN A 24 -14.25 -8.72 -0.98
C GLN A 24 -13.27 -8.43 -2.12
N VAL A 25 -12.13 -9.13 -2.10
CA VAL A 25 -11.16 -9.10 -3.20
C VAL A 25 -11.73 -9.78 -4.45
N PRO A 26 -11.45 -9.26 -5.67
CA PRO A 26 -12.03 -9.81 -6.90
C PRO A 26 -11.52 -11.24 -7.22
N ILE A 27 -10.36 -11.60 -6.68
CA ILE A 27 -9.77 -12.94 -6.76
C ILE A 27 -9.01 -13.20 -5.45
N SER A 28 -9.08 -14.42 -4.92
CA SER A 28 -8.30 -14.76 -3.72
C SER A 28 -6.80 -14.76 -4.03
N ARG A 29 -5.96 -14.48 -3.03
CA ARG A 29 -4.49 -14.50 -3.18
C ARG A 29 -3.98 -15.81 -3.78
N ILE A 30 -4.54 -16.95 -3.35
CA ILE A 30 -4.18 -18.29 -3.84
C ILE A 30 -4.51 -18.42 -5.33
N ARG A 31 -5.73 -18.04 -5.75
CA ARG A 31 -6.12 -18.10 -7.17
C ARG A 31 -5.33 -17.12 -8.02
N LEU A 32 -5.00 -15.94 -7.49
CA LEU A 32 -4.14 -14.98 -8.16
C LEU A 32 -2.74 -15.57 -8.42
N GLN A 33 -2.12 -16.19 -7.42
CA GLN A 33 -0.85 -16.90 -7.58
C GLN A 33 -0.92 -18.02 -8.65
N GLN A 34 -2.02 -18.77 -8.69
CA GLN A 34 -2.26 -19.77 -9.73
C GLN A 34 -2.31 -19.16 -11.15
N ARG A 35 -2.88 -17.96 -11.31
CA ARG A 35 -2.87 -17.24 -12.60
C ARG A 35 -1.47 -16.77 -12.97
N LEU A 36 -0.75 -16.19 -12.00
CA LEU A 36 0.62 -15.69 -12.21
C LEU A 36 1.63 -16.78 -12.56
N ALA A 37 1.32 -18.05 -12.28
CA ALA A 37 2.13 -19.19 -12.75
C ALA A 37 2.21 -19.31 -14.28
N LEU A 38 1.36 -18.60 -15.04
CA LEU A 38 1.42 -18.50 -16.51
C LEU A 38 2.49 -17.52 -17.02
N LEU A 39 3.09 -16.71 -16.14
CA LEU A 39 4.19 -15.82 -16.48
C LEU A 39 5.46 -16.63 -16.81
N GLY A 40 6.26 -16.11 -17.72
CA GLY A 40 7.59 -16.61 -17.99
C GLY A 40 8.53 -16.27 -16.85
N ASP A 41 9.67 -16.95 -16.79
CA ASP A 41 10.57 -16.90 -15.62
C ASP A 41 11.05 -15.49 -15.26
N ASP A 42 11.30 -14.63 -16.26
CA ASP A 42 11.78 -13.26 -16.04
C ASP A 42 10.70 -12.36 -15.44
N ASP A 43 9.50 -12.39 -15.99
CA ASP A 43 8.34 -11.64 -15.48
C ASP A 43 7.92 -12.10 -14.10
N LYS A 44 7.91 -13.43 -13.90
CA LYS A 44 7.59 -14.04 -12.62
C LYS A 44 8.55 -13.54 -11.54
N ARG A 45 9.85 -13.47 -11.84
CA ARG A 45 10.86 -12.94 -10.91
C ARG A 45 10.58 -11.47 -10.55
N ILE A 46 10.20 -10.63 -11.51
CA ILE A 46 9.85 -9.23 -11.25
C ILE A 46 8.59 -9.13 -10.37
N VAL A 47 7.57 -9.93 -10.68
CA VAL A 47 6.33 -9.98 -9.88
C VAL A 47 6.60 -10.41 -8.45
N GLU A 48 7.42 -11.44 -8.26
CA GLU A 48 7.80 -11.93 -6.93
C GLU A 48 8.57 -10.88 -6.13
N GLN A 49 9.47 -10.13 -6.76
CA GLN A 49 10.18 -9.01 -6.14
C GLN A 49 9.21 -7.90 -5.69
N VAL A 50 8.30 -7.48 -6.57
CA VAL A 50 7.31 -6.43 -6.27
C VAL A 50 6.34 -6.88 -5.18
N GLN A 51 5.78 -8.10 -5.28
CA GLN A 51 4.87 -8.63 -4.28
C GLN A 51 5.56 -8.84 -2.94
N GLY A 52 6.78 -9.38 -2.95
CA GLY A 52 7.59 -9.56 -1.75
C GLY A 52 7.81 -8.24 -1.03
N PHE A 53 8.15 -7.19 -1.76
CA PHE A 53 8.28 -5.84 -1.21
C PHE A 53 6.97 -5.26 -0.65
N LEU A 54 5.87 -5.33 -1.41
CA LEU A 54 4.57 -4.81 -0.97
C LEU A 54 4.04 -5.55 0.27
N LEU A 55 4.29 -6.86 0.37
CA LEU A 55 3.96 -7.66 1.54
C LEU A 55 4.88 -7.33 2.73
N TRP A 56 6.18 -7.25 2.48
CA TRP A 56 7.18 -6.94 3.49
C TRP A 56 6.90 -5.59 4.16
N ASP A 57 6.56 -4.56 3.38
CA ASP A 57 6.23 -3.22 3.88
C ASP A 57 4.97 -3.21 4.76
N ARG A 58 4.03 -4.15 4.55
CA ARG A 58 2.82 -4.28 5.37
C ARG A 58 3.06 -4.93 6.72
N GLN A 59 4.12 -5.70 6.91
CA GLN A 59 4.22 -6.65 8.03
C GLN A 59 4.86 -6.11 9.32
N HIS A 60 5.70 -5.04 9.31
CA HIS A 60 6.41 -4.65 10.54
C HIS A 60 6.65 -3.14 10.73
N PRO A 61 6.12 -2.54 11.82
CA PRO A 61 6.51 -1.21 12.30
C PRO A 61 7.86 -1.16 13.06
N GLU A 62 8.43 -2.31 13.45
CA GLU A 62 9.64 -2.40 14.28
C GLU A 62 10.97 -2.47 13.51
N ARG A 63 10.96 -2.22 12.19
CA ARG A 63 12.18 -2.28 11.36
C ARG A 63 13.01 -1.02 11.50
N THR A 64 14.33 -1.19 11.49
CA THR A 64 15.27 -0.07 11.47
C THR A 64 15.24 0.65 10.12
N ASP A 65 15.55 1.94 10.13
CA ASP A 65 15.60 2.74 8.91
C ASP A 65 16.68 2.19 7.94
N GLU A 66 17.75 1.58 8.45
CA GLU A 66 18.82 0.94 7.68
C GLU A 66 18.37 -0.30 6.90
N GLU A 67 17.63 -1.22 7.55
CA GLU A 67 17.10 -2.43 6.88
C GLU A 67 16.20 -2.05 5.70
N VAL A 68 15.36 -1.03 5.91
CA VAL A 68 14.43 -0.56 4.89
C VAL A 68 15.18 0.08 3.72
N GLN A 69 16.24 0.84 3.99
CA GLN A 69 17.06 1.46 2.95
C GLN A 69 17.79 0.39 2.11
N GLN A 70 18.37 -0.62 2.76
CA GLN A 70 19.08 -1.70 2.07
C GLN A 70 18.17 -2.48 1.13
N GLU A 71 16.96 -2.82 1.60
CA GLU A 71 15.99 -3.54 0.77
C GLU A 71 15.51 -2.69 -0.40
N TYR A 72 15.24 -1.39 -0.17
CA TYR A 72 14.87 -0.48 -1.24
C TYR A 72 15.97 -0.34 -2.30
N ASP A 73 17.23 -0.18 -1.89
CA ASP A 73 18.36 -0.10 -2.82
C ASP A 73 18.58 -1.38 -3.60
N ARG A 74 18.38 -2.54 -2.96
CA ARG A 74 18.42 -3.86 -3.60
C ARG A 74 17.38 -3.95 -4.71
N LEU A 75 16.12 -3.63 -4.40
CA LEU A 75 15.01 -3.71 -5.35
C LEU A 75 15.16 -2.71 -6.50
N ARG A 76 15.60 -1.48 -6.21
CA ARG A 76 15.83 -0.46 -7.24
C ARG A 76 16.88 -0.89 -8.27
N LYS A 77 17.92 -1.61 -7.83
CA LYS A 77 18.97 -2.16 -8.71
C LYS A 77 18.52 -3.42 -9.45
N ALA A 78 17.73 -4.27 -8.81
CA ALA A 78 17.31 -5.56 -9.35
C ALA A 78 16.16 -5.45 -10.38
N ILE A 79 15.24 -4.51 -10.16
CA ILE A 79 14.06 -4.33 -11.02
C ILE A 79 14.43 -3.50 -12.24
N THR A 80 14.41 -4.13 -13.41
CA THR A 80 14.70 -3.50 -14.70
C THR A 80 13.46 -2.82 -15.31
N ASN A 81 12.27 -3.41 -15.12
CA ASN A 81 11.02 -2.86 -15.65
C ASN A 81 10.67 -1.51 -14.98
N GLY A 82 10.42 -0.49 -15.81
CA GLY A 82 10.21 0.89 -15.36
C GLY A 82 8.96 1.05 -14.49
N LEU A 83 7.86 0.37 -14.82
CA LEU A 83 6.62 0.43 -14.05
C LEU A 83 6.75 -0.31 -12.71
N ALA A 84 7.38 -1.48 -12.69
CA ALA A 84 7.66 -2.19 -11.45
C ALA A 84 8.51 -1.33 -10.50
N ARG A 85 9.50 -0.60 -11.04
CA ARG A 85 10.30 0.36 -10.29
C ARG A 85 9.44 1.53 -9.77
N ASP A 86 8.55 2.08 -10.60
CA ASP A 86 7.64 3.16 -10.21
C ASP A 86 6.70 2.76 -9.07
N ILE A 87 6.18 1.53 -9.08
CA ILE A 87 5.35 0.99 -7.99
C ILE A 87 6.13 0.97 -6.66
N VAL A 88 7.36 0.46 -6.69
CA VAL A 88 8.23 0.39 -5.50
C VAL A 88 8.61 1.80 -5.02
N CYS A 89 9.04 2.68 -5.93
CA CYS A 89 9.41 4.06 -5.61
C CYS A 89 8.24 4.84 -5.01
N HIS A 90 7.05 4.81 -5.63
CA HIS A 90 5.86 5.48 -5.11
C HIS A 90 5.51 5.00 -3.71
N ARG A 91 5.58 3.69 -3.45
CA ARG A 91 5.31 3.15 -2.11
C ARG A 91 6.32 3.67 -1.08
N MET A 92 7.60 3.73 -1.45
CA MET A 92 8.64 4.28 -0.58
C MET A 92 8.45 5.76 -0.32
N ASP A 93 8.05 6.55 -1.32
CA ASP A 93 7.79 7.97 -1.15
C ASP A 93 6.68 8.22 -0.13
N VAL A 94 5.56 7.50 -0.25
CA VAL A 94 4.46 7.57 0.72
C VAL A 94 4.96 7.20 2.12
N ARG A 95 5.78 6.16 2.26
CA ARG A 95 6.37 5.76 3.55
C ARG A 95 7.28 6.85 4.13
N THR A 96 8.17 7.42 3.33
CA THR A 96 9.11 8.46 3.75
C THR A 96 8.39 9.72 4.20
N ILE A 97 7.39 10.17 3.44
CA ILE A 97 6.61 11.36 3.76
C ILE A 97 5.79 11.14 5.04
N THR A 98 5.09 10.02 5.15
CA THR A 98 4.28 9.69 6.35
C THR A 98 5.15 9.45 7.58
N SER A 99 6.35 8.87 7.43
CA SER A 99 7.36 8.77 8.48
C SER A 99 7.82 10.15 8.95
N GLY A 100 8.05 11.09 8.03
CA GLY A 100 8.33 12.49 8.36
C GLY A 100 7.26 13.11 9.27
N PHE A 101 5.98 12.95 8.94
CA PHE A 101 4.88 13.44 9.78
C PHE A 101 4.84 12.78 11.16
N ARG A 102 5.03 11.45 11.23
CA ARG A 102 5.08 10.71 12.50
C ARG A 102 6.23 11.18 13.38
N ARG A 103 7.44 11.32 12.83
CA ARG A 103 8.62 11.80 13.56
C ARG A 103 8.41 13.21 14.09
N ARG A 104 7.86 14.13 13.28
CA ARG A 104 7.56 15.49 13.72
C ARG A 104 6.57 15.51 14.88
N ARG A 105 5.52 14.70 14.80
CA ARG A 105 4.52 14.56 15.86
C ARG A 105 5.09 14.00 17.16
N LEU A 106 6.10 13.13 17.07
CA LEU A 106 6.80 12.54 18.21
C LEU A 106 7.96 13.40 18.73
N GLY A 107 8.20 14.60 18.18
CA GLY A 107 9.34 15.45 18.56
C GLY A 107 10.70 14.87 18.16
N LEU A 108 10.73 13.91 17.23
CA LEU A 108 11.95 13.28 16.73
C LEU A 108 12.60 14.10 15.62
N LYS A 109 13.88 13.82 15.37
CA LYS A 109 14.63 14.40 14.26
C LYS A 109 14.05 13.95 12.90
N PRO A 110 14.27 14.74 11.82
CA PRO A 110 13.91 14.35 10.46
C PRO A 110 14.39 12.94 10.11
N PRO A 111 13.74 12.24 9.16
CA PRO A 111 14.19 10.94 8.71
C PRO A 111 15.66 10.99 8.27
N SER A 112 16.45 10.02 8.74
CA SER A 112 17.87 9.88 8.41
C SER A 112 18.09 8.98 7.20
N ALA A 113 17.14 8.11 6.88
CA ALA A 113 17.23 7.22 5.73
C ALA A 113 15.86 6.99 5.10
N VAL A 114 15.89 6.33 3.94
CA VAL A 114 14.77 5.77 3.19
C VAL A 114 14.01 6.74 2.30
N GLY A 115 14.10 6.53 0.98
CA GLY A 115 13.28 7.18 -0.04
C GLY A 115 13.88 8.46 -0.63
N GLN A 116 13.38 8.89 -1.78
CA GLN A 116 13.98 10.02 -2.51
C GLN A 116 13.77 11.38 -1.84
N TYR A 117 12.78 11.46 -0.93
CA TYR A 117 12.40 12.71 -0.27
C TYR A 117 13.12 12.96 1.06
N VAL A 118 14.07 12.12 1.50
CA VAL A 118 14.78 12.29 2.78
C VAL A 118 15.44 13.66 2.91
N GLU A 119 16.29 14.02 1.94
CA GLU A 119 16.99 15.31 1.94
C GLU A 119 16.02 16.49 1.81
N HIS A 120 14.98 16.32 1.00
CA HIS A 120 13.95 17.34 0.81
C HIS A 120 13.19 17.63 2.11
N ILE A 121 12.72 16.57 2.79
CA ILE A 121 12.02 16.68 4.07
C ILE A 121 12.94 17.28 5.13
N ARG A 122 14.21 16.91 5.17
CA ARG A 122 15.19 17.50 6.10
C ARG A 122 15.35 19.00 5.87
N LYS A 123 15.47 19.42 4.61
CA LYS A 123 15.60 20.83 4.22
C LYS A 123 14.33 21.65 4.53
N HIS A 124 13.16 21.01 4.47
CA HIS A 124 11.87 21.67 4.63
C HIS A 124 11.09 21.20 5.85
N TRP A 125 11.81 20.78 6.91
CA TRP A 125 11.24 20.11 8.09
C TRP A 125 10.16 20.94 8.79
N ASP A 126 10.41 22.24 8.91
CA ASP A 126 9.52 23.18 9.60
C ASP A 126 8.31 23.59 8.74
N HIS A 127 8.30 23.25 7.45
CA HIS A 127 7.14 23.51 6.60
C HIS A 127 6.05 22.47 6.88
N PRO A 128 4.77 22.88 7.08
CA PRO A 128 3.68 21.97 7.46
C PRO A 128 3.56 20.73 6.57
N ASP A 129 3.76 20.89 5.26
CA ASP A 129 3.67 19.82 4.27
C ASP A 129 5.00 19.44 3.61
N PHE A 130 6.13 19.80 4.23
CA PHE A 130 7.48 19.64 3.66
C PHE A 130 7.70 20.28 2.28
N ARG A 131 6.78 21.14 1.81
CA ARG A 131 6.70 21.69 0.44
C ARG A 131 6.44 20.65 -0.65
N LEU A 132 5.77 19.55 -0.31
CA LEU A 132 5.49 18.44 -1.24
C LEU A 132 4.05 18.40 -1.79
N VAL A 133 3.20 19.38 -1.47
CA VAL A 133 1.78 19.37 -1.87
C VAL A 133 1.58 19.32 -3.38
N ARG A 134 2.49 19.93 -4.16
CA ARG A 134 2.39 19.96 -5.61
C ARG A 134 2.59 18.57 -6.22
N GLU A 135 3.59 17.84 -5.74
CA GLU A 135 3.92 16.49 -6.19
C GLU A 135 3.02 15.44 -5.53
N HIS A 136 2.54 15.72 -4.32
CA HIS A 136 1.74 14.83 -3.48
C HIS A 136 0.48 15.53 -2.96
N PRO A 137 -0.54 15.74 -3.81
CA PRO A 137 -1.77 16.47 -3.44
C PRO A 137 -2.60 15.83 -2.33
N TRP A 138 -2.30 14.59 -1.98
CA TRP A 138 -2.95 13.85 -0.89
C TRP A 138 -2.53 14.32 0.50
N ILE A 139 -1.40 15.03 0.63
CA ILE A 139 -0.80 15.42 1.91
C ILE A 139 -1.78 16.20 2.81
N PRO A 140 -2.48 17.26 2.35
CA PRO A 140 -3.37 18.02 3.22
C PRO A 140 -4.49 17.16 3.83
N GLY A 141 -5.14 16.33 3.00
CA GLY A 141 -6.20 15.42 3.48
C GLY A 141 -5.66 14.35 4.44
N PHE A 142 -4.47 13.81 4.18
CA PHE A 142 -3.83 12.86 5.10
C PHE A 142 -3.56 13.52 6.45
N ARG A 143 -2.99 14.73 6.43
CA ARG A 143 -2.66 15.48 7.64
C ARG A 143 -3.88 15.83 8.47
N GLN A 144 -4.98 16.23 7.85
CA GLN A 144 -6.24 16.49 8.56
C GLN A 144 -6.64 15.31 9.45
N HIS A 145 -6.68 14.10 8.88
CA HIS A 145 -7.01 12.89 9.62
C HIS A 145 -5.91 12.45 10.59
N PHE A 146 -4.65 12.61 10.21
CA PHE A 146 -3.50 12.27 11.04
C PHE A 146 -3.40 13.14 12.32
N ASP A 147 -3.63 14.44 12.18
CA ASP A 147 -3.63 15.41 13.27
C ASP A 147 -4.87 15.20 14.17
N ALA A 148 -6.00 14.77 13.59
CA ALA A 148 -7.23 14.42 14.31
C ALA A 148 -7.23 13.03 14.99
N ASN A 149 -6.15 12.25 14.91
CA ASN A 149 -6.10 10.87 15.42
C ASN A 149 -7.10 9.90 14.79
N GLU A 150 -7.35 10.05 13.49
CA GLU A 150 -8.27 9.22 12.73
C GLU A 150 -7.48 8.27 11.81
N PRO A 151 -6.97 7.12 12.33
CA PRO A 151 -6.05 6.26 11.58
C PRO A 151 -6.69 5.63 10.33
N LEU A 152 -7.97 5.26 10.41
CA LEU A 152 -8.67 4.65 9.26
C LEU A 152 -8.92 5.68 8.14
N PRO A 153 -9.48 6.88 8.40
CA PRO A 153 -9.56 7.93 7.39
C PRO A 153 -8.20 8.35 6.81
N ALA A 154 -7.16 8.45 7.64
CA ALA A 154 -5.81 8.75 7.17
C ALA A 154 -5.28 7.67 6.21
N GLU A 155 -5.46 6.39 6.55
CA GLU A 155 -5.07 5.27 5.70
C GLU A 155 -5.90 5.23 4.40
N ARG A 156 -7.22 5.45 4.50
CA ARG A 156 -8.11 5.54 3.34
C ARG A 156 -7.63 6.60 2.35
N GLN A 157 -7.21 7.77 2.84
CA GLN A 157 -6.69 8.85 2.00
C GLN A 157 -5.44 8.43 1.21
N LEU A 158 -4.51 7.71 1.84
CA LEU A 158 -3.31 7.19 1.17
C LEU A 158 -3.64 6.13 0.11
N LEU A 159 -4.57 5.23 0.44
CA LEU A 159 -5.04 4.19 -0.49
C LEU A 159 -5.75 4.80 -1.69
N LEU A 160 -6.61 5.80 -1.48
CA LEU A 160 -7.33 6.50 -2.54
C LEU A 160 -6.36 7.23 -3.49
N ALA A 161 -5.38 7.96 -2.95
CA ALA A 161 -4.38 8.63 -3.77
C ALA A 161 -3.58 7.64 -4.62
N THR A 162 -3.17 6.52 -4.02
CA THR A 162 -2.41 5.45 -4.71
C THR A 162 -3.28 4.73 -5.74
N TRP A 163 -4.54 4.46 -5.42
CA TRP A 163 -5.50 3.83 -6.33
C TRP A 163 -5.73 4.68 -7.57
N ASN A 164 -6.02 5.97 -7.40
CA ASN A 164 -6.28 6.89 -8.51
C ASN A 164 -5.07 6.98 -9.45
N ARG A 165 -3.85 7.04 -8.90
CA ARG A 165 -2.62 6.99 -9.70
C ARG A 165 -2.57 5.74 -10.59
N TRP A 166 -2.84 4.57 -10.03
CA TRP A 166 -2.78 3.31 -10.78
C TRP A 166 -3.93 3.11 -11.75
N VAL A 167 -5.12 3.66 -11.46
CA VAL A 167 -6.23 3.68 -12.42
C VAL A 167 -5.83 4.50 -13.65
N THR A 168 -5.36 5.74 -13.47
CA THR A 168 -4.94 6.59 -14.59
C THR A 168 -3.80 5.97 -15.40
N LEU A 169 -2.86 5.29 -14.75
CA LEU A 169 -1.74 4.65 -15.44
C LEU A 169 -2.17 3.37 -16.18
N ALA A 170 -3.19 2.66 -15.70
CA ALA A 170 -3.69 1.44 -16.32
C ALA A 170 -4.32 1.67 -17.69
N ASP A 171 -4.84 2.88 -17.96
CA ASP A 171 -5.41 3.24 -19.25
C ASP A 171 -4.38 3.26 -20.40
N GLN A 172 -3.08 3.22 -20.08
CA GLN A 172 -1.99 3.24 -21.05
C GLN A 172 -1.56 1.85 -21.53
N PHE A 173 -2.04 0.77 -20.89
CA PHE A 173 -1.54 -0.58 -21.12
C PHE A 173 -2.66 -1.57 -21.41
N HIS A 174 -2.53 -2.31 -22.51
CA HIS A 174 -3.46 -3.37 -22.90
C HIS A 174 -2.69 -4.66 -23.14
N PHE A 175 -3.15 -5.75 -22.53
CA PHE A 175 -2.62 -7.10 -22.76
C PHE A 175 -1.09 -7.18 -22.71
N SER A 176 -0.45 -6.47 -21.77
CA SER A 176 0.99 -6.47 -21.56
C SER A 176 1.36 -6.93 -20.15
N PHE A 177 2.65 -7.07 -19.89
CA PHE A 177 3.14 -7.33 -18.53
C PHE A 177 2.78 -6.20 -17.57
N GLU A 178 2.80 -4.95 -18.04
CA GLU A 178 2.40 -3.76 -17.29
C GLU A 178 0.93 -3.81 -16.86
N THR A 179 0.04 -4.35 -17.71
CA THR A 179 -1.35 -4.62 -17.33
C THR A 179 -1.42 -5.54 -16.10
N ILE A 180 -0.55 -6.55 -16.03
CA ILE A 180 -0.47 -7.47 -14.87
C ILE A 180 0.07 -6.74 -13.65
N LEU A 181 1.15 -5.97 -13.77
CA LEU A 181 1.72 -5.20 -12.65
C LEU A 181 0.70 -4.23 -12.03
N LEU A 182 -0.05 -3.49 -12.87
CA LEU A 182 -1.09 -2.57 -12.39
C LEU A 182 -2.32 -3.29 -11.85
N TYR A 183 -2.64 -4.48 -12.36
CA TYR A 183 -3.64 -5.34 -11.74
C TYR A 183 -3.21 -5.72 -10.32
N LEU A 184 -1.98 -6.19 -10.14
CA LEU A 184 -1.44 -6.59 -8.84
C LEU A 184 -1.37 -5.42 -7.86
N ALA A 185 -0.87 -4.26 -8.29
CA ALA A 185 -0.79 -3.08 -7.43
C ALA A 185 -2.17 -2.64 -6.93
N ARG A 186 -3.20 -2.65 -7.79
CA ARG A 186 -4.58 -2.35 -7.39
C ARG A 186 -5.19 -3.45 -6.53
N TRP A 187 -4.92 -4.71 -6.85
CA TRP A 187 -5.39 -5.84 -6.06
C TRP A 187 -4.85 -5.78 -4.61
N GLU A 188 -3.59 -5.41 -4.41
CA GLU A 188 -3.00 -5.26 -3.06
C GLU A 188 -3.66 -4.12 -2.25
N ILE A 189 -4.14 -3.06 -2.92
CA ILE A 189 -4.94 -2.00 -2.27
C ILE A 189 -6.28 -2.56 -1.80
N VAL A 190 -7.00 -3.30 -2.65
CA VAL A 190 -8.29 -3.93 -2.30
C VAL A 190 -8.11 -4.94 -1.16
N ASP A 191 -7.09 -5.80 -1.24
CA ASP A 191 -6.76 -6.76 -0.18
C ASP A 191 -6.38 -6.02 1.12
N ARG A 192 -5.80 -4.82 1.05
CA ARG A 192 -5.47 -4.04 2.25
C ARG A 192 -6.73 -3.49 2.90
N TRP A 193 -7.59 -2.88 2.09
CA TRP A 193 -8.83 -2.28 2.56
C TRP A 193 -9.75 -3.30 3.21
N THR A 194 -10.01 -4.42 2.52
CA THR A 194 -10.88 -5.51 3.02
C THR A 194 -10.39 -6.09 4.35
N ARG A 195 -9.07 -6.21 4.56
CA ARG A 195 -8.50 -6.64 5.84
C ARG A 195 -8.64 -5.60 6.94
N LEU A 196 -8.43 -4.32 6.63
CA LEU A 196 -8.57 -3.22 7.59
C LEU A 196 -10.02 -3.13 8.09
N THR A 197 -10.98 -3.13 7.18
CA THR A 197 -12.41 -3.04 7.52
C THR A 197 -12.90 -4.28 8.25
N ALA A 198 -12.45 -5.48 7.88
CA ALA A 198 -12.78 -6.70 8.61
C ALA A 198 -12.21 -6.69 10.04
N SER A 199 -11.01 -6.15 10.24
CA SER A 199 -10.39 -6.05 11.56
C SER A 199 -11.14 -5.06 12.46
N LEU A 200 -11.48 -3.89 11.91
CA LEU A 200 -12.30 -2.90 12.60
C LEU A 200 -13.70 -3.43 12.92
N GLY A 201 -14.31 -4.19 12.01
CA GLY A 201 -15.60 -4.84 12.25
C GLY A 201 -15.55 -5.80 13.42
N ARG A 202 -14.47 -6.59 13.53
CA ARG A 202 -14.25 -7.49 14.68
C ARG A 202 -14.05 -6.73 15.99
N GLU A 203 -13.27 -5.66 15.99
CA GLU A 203 -13.04 -4.83 17.18
C GLU A 203 -14.34 -4.19 17.68
N ARG A 204 -15.11 -3.57 16.79
CA ARG A 204 -16.42 -2.97 17.13
C ARG A 204 -17.39 -4.01 17.68
N PHE A 205 -17.44 -5.20 17.07
CA PHE A 205 -18.28 -6.29 17.56
C PHE A 205 -17.86 -6.77 18.96
N ALA A 206 -16.56 -6.87 19.23
CA ALA A 206 -16.05 -7.23 20.55
C ALA A 206 -16.37 -6.16 21.61
N THR A 207 -16.29 -4.86 21.27
CA THR A 207 -16.73 -3.77 22.15
C THR A 207 -18.21 -3.88 22.48
N LEU A 208 -19.07 -4.07 21.46
CA LEU A 208 -20.52 -4.21 21.66
C LEU A 208 -20.88 -5.43 22.53
N LEU A 209 -20.20 -6.57 22.35
CA LEU A 209 -20.40 -7.73 23.23
C LEU A 209 -19.98 -7.45 24.68
N THR A 210 -18.89 -6.71 24.89
CA THR A 210 -18.41 -6.36 26.23
C THR A 210 -19.36 -5.38 26.92
N GLU A 211 -19.86 -4.39 26.19
CA GLU A 211 -20.88 -3.44 26.68
C GLU A 211 -22.20 -4.17 26.99
N SER A 212 -22.64 -5.08 26.12
CA SER A 212 -23.88 -5.84 26.32
C SER A 212 -23.79 -6.89 27.43
N LEU A 213 -22.61 -7.43 27.73
CA LEU A 213 -22.40 -8.41 28.81
C LEU A 213 -22.05 -7.75 30.16
N GLY A 214 -21.61 -6.49 30.17
CA GLY A 214 -21.37 -5.70 31.38
C GLY A 214 -22.66 -5.32 32.13
N ASP A 215 -23.80 -5.30 31.43
CA ASP A 215 -25.13 -4.99 31.99
C ASP A 215 -25.89 -6.21 32.56
N HIS A 216 -25.27 -7.39 32.64
CA HIS A 216 -25.87 -8.59 33.23
C HIS A 216 -25.02 -9.16 34.37
N VAL A 217 -24.93 -8.43 35.48
CA VAL A 217 -24.72 -9.03 36.80
C VAL A 217 -26.08 -9.10 37.49
N PRO A 218 -26.76 -10.27 37.53
CA PRO A 218 -27.87 -10.43 38.44
C PRO A 218 -27.30 -10.45 39.85
N SER A 219 -27.54 -9.36 40.58
CA SER A 219 -27.40 -9.33 42.03
C SER A 219 -28.48 -10.26 42.61
N HIS A 220 -28.12 -11.49 42.95
CA HIS A 220 -28.94 -12.30 43.84
C HIS A 220 -28.12 -12.71 45.06
N VAL A 221 -28.55 -12.08 46.16
CA VAL A 221 -28.44 -12.48 47.56
C VAL A 221 -28.80 -13.94 47.74
#